data_AF-R5KAL9-F1
#
_entry.id   AF-R5KAL9-F1
#
_cell.length_a   1.000
_cell.length_b   1.000
_cell.length_c   1.000
_cell.angle_alpha   90.00
_cell.angle_beta   90.00
_cell.angle_gamma   90.00
#
_symmetry.space_group_name_H-M   'P 1'
#
loop_
_entity.id
_entity.type
_entity.pdbx_description
1 polymer ?
#
loop_
_entity_poly.entity_id
_entity_poly.type
_entity_poly.pdbx_seq_one_letter_code
_entity_poly.pdbx_strand_id
1 'polypeptide(L)'
;MINYLKKLKRILPFLITIFVIVFFHYSRIYVLKFYPVITNSFIFTVFFSSLFCKETVIQKIAKKMDSELTDFSRDYTRKLTYVWCVFLFINLAISIITVFQPAKIWILYNGCISYIAIGLLFGAEYIVRIILRTKYEKG
;
A
#
# COMPACT_ATOMS: atom_id res chain seq x y z
N MET A 1 9.73 21.12 30.28
CA MET A 1 9.30 21.10 28.85
C MET A 1 9.36 19.70 28.21
N ILE A 2 10.47 18.97 28.32
CA ILE A 2 10.68 17.66 27.65
C ILE A 2 9.73 16.54 28.14
N ASN A 3 9.41 16.48 29.44
CA ASN A 3 8.48 15.47 29.98
C ASN A 3 7.03 15.65 29.50
N TYR A 4 6.59 16.88 29.26
CA TYR A 4 5.26 17.17 28.71
C TYR A 4 5.14 16.71 27.26
N LEU A 5 6.19 16.91 26.44
CA LEU A 5 6.25 16.43 25.06
C LEU A 5 6.22 14.90 24.97
N LYS A 6 6.94 14.18 25.84
CA LYS A 6 6.88 12.72 25.91
C LYS A 6 5.51 12.20 26.37
N LYS A 7 4.91 12.85 27.37
CA LYS A 7 3.56 12.50 27.86
C LYS A 7 2.50 12.76 26.78
N LEU A 8 2.59 13.88 26.07
CA LEU A 8 1.72 14.23 24.94
C LEU A 8 1.81 13.20 23.81
N LYS A 9 3.03 12.85 23.35
CA LYS A 9 3.23 11.83 22.30
C LYS A 9 2.67 10.45 22.69
N ARG A 10 2.63 10.12 23.99
CA ARG A 10 2.10 8.85 24.50
C ARG A 10 0.57 8.82 24.60
N ILE A 11 -0.08 9.97 24.82
CA ILE A 11 -1.55 10.09 24.91
C ILE A 11 -2.16 10.30 23.52
N LEU A 12 -1.40 10.90 22.60
CA LEU A 12 -1.76 11.15 21.21
C LEU A 12 -2.40 9.94 20.49
N PRO A 13 -1.85 8.71 20.52
CA PRO A 13 -2.47 7.57 19.83
C PRO A 13 -3.85 7.22 20.41
N PHE A 14 -4.07 7.33 21.72
CA PHE A 14 -5.37 7.02 22.34
C PHE A 14 -6.43 8.05 21.94
N LEU A 15 -6.07 9.33 21.89
CA LEU A 15 -6.96 10.40 21.44
C LEU A 15 -7.32 10.25 19.95
N ILE A 16 -6.34 9.86 19.11
CA ILE A 16 -6.57 9.56 17.69
C ILE A 16 -7.54 8.37 17.56
N THR A 17 -7.33 7.29 18.32
CA THR A 17 -8.22 6.11 18.27
C THR A 17 -9.65 6.44 18.67
N ILE A 18 -9.85 7.20 19.76
CA ILE A 18 -11.20 7.62 20.21
C ILE A 18 -11.87 8.49 19.15
N PHE A 19 -11.13 9.44 18.58
CA PHE A 19 -11.64 10.30 17.50
C PHE A 19 -12.07 9.48 16.27
N VAL A 20 -11.27 8.50 15.85
CA VAL A 20 -11.58 7.61 14.73
C VAL A 20 -12.86 6.80 14.99
N ILE A 21 -13.04 6.28 16.22
CA ILE A 21 -14.25 5.50 16.58
C ILE A 21 -15.50 6.38 16.53
N VAL A 22 -15.46 7.58 17.12
CA VAL A 22 -16.59 8.51 17.12
C VAL A 22 -16.91 8.98 15.69
N PHE A 23 -15.88 9.26 14.90
CA PHE A 23 -16.02 9.61 13.50
C PHE A 23 -16.65 8.47 12.69
N PHE A 24 -16.21 7.23 12.89
CA PHE A 24 -16.81 6.05 12.24
C PHE A 24 -18.27 5.85 12.64
N HIS A 25 -18.62 6.10 13.90
CA HIS A 25 -19.99 5.97 14.39
C HIS A 25 -20.94 7.00 13.76
N TYR A 26 -20.46 8.22 13.52
CA TYR A 26 -21.24 9.29 12.90
C TYR A 26 -21.22 9.28 11.36
N SER A 27 -20.26 8.58 10.76
CA SER A 27 -20.08 8.56 9.31
C SER A 27 -21.19 7.74 8.63
N ARG A 28 -21.92 8.37 7.71
CA ARG A 28 -22.94 7.70 6.90
C ARG A 28 -22.29 6.55 6.10
N ILE A 29 -23.01 5.44 5.95
CA ILE A 29 -22.59 4.23 5.19
C ILE A 29 -22.01 4.56 3.81
N TYR A 30 -22.46 5.64 3.17
CA TYR A 30 -21.94 6.11 1.89
C TYR A 30 -20.47 6.55 1.95
N VAL A 31 -20.04 7.27 2.99
CA VAL A 31 -18.65 7.71 3.15
C VAL A 31 -17.73 6.49 3.37
N LEU A 32 -18.22 5.47 4.08
CA LEU A 32 -17.51 4.21 4.26
C LEU A 32 -17.30 3.46 2.95
N LYS A 33 -18.24 3.54 2.01
CA LYS A 33 -18.08 2.93 0.68
C LYS A 33 -16.96 3.56 -0.15
N PHE A 34 -16.74 4.86 -0.01
CA PHE A 34 -15.68 5.58 -0.70
C PHE A 34 -14.30 5.43 -0.06
N TYR A 35 -14.22 4.94 1.18
CA TYR A 35 -12.94 4.78 1.88
C TYR A 35 -11.92 3.93 1.08
N PRO A 36 -12.24 2.71 0.60
CA PRO A 36 -11.31 1.93 -0.21
C PRO A 36 -10.89 2.62 -1.50
N VAL A 37 -11.78 3.38 -2.14
CA VAL A 37 -11.48 4.15 -3.36
C VAL A 37 -10.44 5.23 -3.08
N ILE A 38 -10.63 6.00 -2.00
CA ILE A 38 -9.69 7.05 -1.60
C ILE A 38 -8.34 6.44 -1.24
N THR A 39 -8.32 5.36 -0.46
CA THR A 39 -7.08 4.68 -0.06
C THR A 39 -6.34 4.10 -1.27
N ASN A 40 -7.03 3.38 -2.15
CA ASN A 40 -6.44 2.82 -3.36
C ASN A 40 -5.91 3.91 -4.29
N SER A 41 -6.66 5.01 -4.47
CA SER A 41 -6.24 6.15 -5.28
C SER A 41 -5.01 6.85 -4.71
N PHE A 42 -4.96 7.02 -3.38
CA PHE A 42 -3.79 7.58 -2.70
C PHE A 42 -2.54 6.71 -2.90
N ILE A 43 -2.65 5.40 -2.64
CA ILE A 43 -1.53 4.46 -2.80
C ILE A 43 -1.09 4.41 -4.26
N PHE A 44 -2.03 4.31 -5.20
CA PHE A 44 -1.75 4.36 -6.64
C PHE A 44 -1.00 5.64 -7.01
N THR A 45 -1.48 6.81 -6.60
CA THR A 45 -0.84 8.10 -6.91
C THR A 45 0.59 8.16 -6.36
N VAL A 46 0.83 7.64 -5.16
CA VAL A 46 2.17 7.56 -4.56
C VAL A 46 3.09 6.66 -5.39
N PHE A 47 2.64 5.47 -5.78
CA PHE A 47 3.44 4.56 -6.61
C PHE A 47 3.69 5.13 -8.02
N PHE A 48 2.65 5.66 -8.65
CA PHE A 48 2.68 6.22 -9.99
C PHE A 48 3.58 7.46 -10.08
N SER A 49 3.42 8.42 -9.16
CA SER A 49 4.30 9.60 -9.09
C SER A 49 5.77 9.22 -8.85
N SER A 50 6.03 8.12 -8.13
CA SER A 50 7.38 7.64 -7.89
C SER A 50 8.09 7.14 -9.15
N LEU A 51 7.36 6.78 -10.21
CA LEU A 51 7.97 6.43 -11.51
C LEU A 51 8.67 7.63 -12.16
N PHE A 52 8.18 8.85 -11.95
CA PHE A 52 8.80 10.06 -12.50
C PHE A 52 9.96 10.58 -11.64
N CYS A 53 10.14 10.01 -10.45
CA CYS A 53 11.25 10.34 -9.57
C CYS A 53 12.52 9.58 -9.95
N LYS A 54 13.68 10.10 -9.53
CA LYS A 54 15.00 9.46 -9.70
C LYS A 54 15.04 8.06 -9.08
N GLU A 55 14.37 7.88 -7.94
CA GLU A 55 14.19 6.60 -7.25
C GLU A 55 12.69 6.37 -6.97
N THR A 56 12.19 5.18 -7.33
CA THR A 56 10.83 4.70 -7.06
C THR A 56 10.63 4.34 -5.59
N VAL A 57 9.38 4.20 -5.14
CA VAL A 57 9.07 3.77 -3.76
C VAL A 57 9.71 2.41 -3.45
N ILE A 58 9.63 1.46 -4.38
CA ILE A 58 10.21 0.11 -4.20
C ILE A 58 11.74 0.20 -4.13
N GLN A 59 12.38 1.03 -4.95
CA GLN A 59 13.83 1.27 -4.87
C GLN A 59 14.25 1.85 -3.51
N LYS A 60 13.50 2.83 -2.99
CA LYS A 60 13.79 3.42 -1.66
C LYS A 60 13.67 2.38 -0.54
N ILE A 61 12.66 1.51 -0.60
CA ILE A 61 12.49 0.40 0.35
C ILE A 61 13.63 -0.60 0.20
N ALA A 62 13.96 -1.00 -1.03
CA ALA A 62 15.03 -1.95 -1.31
C ALA A 62 16.40 -1.42 -0.84
N LYS A 63 16.72 -0.15 -1.09
CA LYS A 63 17.95 0.51 -0.63
C LYS A 63 18.10 0.54 0.90
N LYS A 64 16.97 0.59 1.61
CA LYS A 64 16.95 0.56 3.08
C LYS A 64 17.14 -0.86 3.62
N MET A 65 16.75 -1.87 2.86
CA MET A 65 16.89 -3.28 3.23
C MET A 65 18.27 -3.84 2.87
N ASP A 66 18.75 -3.56 1.66
CA ASP A 66 20.07 -3.95 1.15
C ASP A 66 20.84 -2.66 0.80
N SER A 67 22.00 -2.45 1.43
CA SER A 67 22.78 -1.21 1.35
C SER A 67 23.39 -0.94 -0.03
N GLU A 68 23.54 -1.96 -0.87
CA GLU A 68 24.04 -1.83 -2.25
C GLU A 68 22.97 -2.27 -3.26
N LEU A 69 22.42 -1.29 -3.97
CA LEU A 69 21.58 -1.55 -5.15
C LEU A 69 22.46 -1.65 -6.38
N THR A 70 22.69 -2.87 -6.86
CA THR A 70 23.30 -3.09 -8.17
C THR A 70 22.42 -2.52 -9.29
N ASP A 71 23.01 -2.21 -10.44
CA ASP A 71 22.31 -1.64 -11.60
C ASP A 71 21.15 -2.53 -12.08
N PHE A 72 21.35 -3.85 -12.01
CA PHE A 72 20.30 -4.82 -12.29
C PHE A 72 19.12 -4.72 -11.32
N SER A 73 19.38 -4.68 -10.00
CA SER A 73 18.34 -4.55 -8.97
C SER A 73 17.56 -3.25 -9.13
N ARG A 74 18.20 -2.18 -9.61
CA ARG A 74 17.56 -0.90 -9.90
C ARG A 74 16.59 -0.99 -11.07
N ASP A 75 16.95 -1.63 -12.19
CA ASP A 75 16.02 -1.82 -13.32
C ASP A 75 14.87 -2.78 -12.95
N TYR A 76 15.17 -3.89 -12.26
CA TYR A 76 14.18 -4.84 -11.79
C TYR A 76 13.12 -4.20 -10.88
N THR A 77 13.55 -3.45 -9.86
CA THR A 77 12.63 -2.78 -8.93
C THR A 77 11.81 -1.68 -9.61
N ARG A 78 12.31 -1.07 -10.68
CA ARG A 78 11.55 -0.10 -11.50
C ARG A 78 10.47 -0.80 -12.31
N LYS A 79 10.78 -1.91 -12.99
CA LYS A 79 9.80 -2.77 -13.68
C LYS A 79 8.73 -3.29 -12.72
N LEU A 80 9.15 -3.70 -11.54
CA LEU A 80 8.23 -4.12 -10.47
C LEU A 80 7.30 -2.99 -10.05
N THR A 81 7.79 -1.74 -9.96
CA THR A 81 6.94 -0.57 -9.67
C THR A 81 5.86 -0.37 -10.75
N TYR A 82 6.17 -0.63 -12.04
CA TYR A 82 5.15 -0.62 -13.09
C TYR A 82 4.08 -1.69 -12.88
N VAL A 83 4.47 -2.93 -12.53
CA VAL A 83 3.53 -4.01 -12.23
C VAL A 83 2.61 -3.61 -11.07
N TRP A 84 3.18 -3.03 -10.00
CA TRP A 84 2.41 -2.49 -8.87
C TRP A 84 1.44 -1.39 -9.30
N CYS A 85 1.87 -0.45 -10.16
CA CYS A 85 0.99 0.61 -10.65
C CYS A 85 -0.20 0.04 -11.45
N VAL A 86 0.05 -0.89 -12.37
CA VAL A 86 -1.00 -1.53 -13.18
C VAL A 86 -1.99 -2.29 -12.28
N PHE A 87 -1.47 -3.07 -11.33
CA PHE A 87 -2.30 -3.79 -10.38
C PHE A 87 -3.16 -2.84 -9.52
N LEU A 88 -2.55 -1.79 -8.96
CA LEU A 88 -3.24 -0.80 -8.14
C LEU A 88 -4.30 -0.04 -8.93
N PHE A 89 -4.04 0.26 -10.21
CA PHE A 89 -5.01 0.88 -11.10
C PHE A 89 -6.23 -0.01 -11.34
N ILE A 90 -6.01 -1.29 -11.64
CA ILE A 90 -7.09 -2.28 -11.80
C ILE A 90 -7.88 -2.41 -10.50
N ASN A 91 -7.19 -2.49 -9.36
CA ASN A 91 -7.84 -2.60 -8.05
C ASN A 91 -8.68 -1.35 -7.72
N LEU A 92 -8.17 -0.16 -8.00
CA LEU A 92 -8.89 1.11 -7.88
C LEU A 92 -10.14 1.13 -8.77
N ALA A 93 -10.00 0.74 -10.04
CA ALA A 93 -11.11 0.71 -10.98
C ALA A 93 -12.24 -0.22 -10.48
N ILE A 94 -11.90 -1.43 -10.03
CA ILE A 94 -12.89 -2.37 -9.49
C ILE A 94 -13.50 -1.82 -8.19
N SER A 95 -12.68 -1.21 -7.32
CA SER A 95 -13.17 -0.56 -6.10
C SER A 95 -14.21 0.52 -6.41
N ILE A 96 -13.96 1.39 -7.40
CA ILE A 96 -14.92 2.40 -7.87
C ILE A 96 -16.21 1.75 -8.37
N ILE A 97 -16.11 0.73 -9.22
CA ILE A 97 -17.28 0.02 -9.75
C ILE A 97 -18.12 -0.57 -8.62
N THR A 98 -17.48 -1.17 -7.62
CA THR A 98 -18.18 -1.82 -6.50
C THR A 98 -18.91 -0.85 -5.58
N VAL A 99 -18.59 0.45 -5.57
CA VAL A 99 -19.33 1.46 -4.79
C VAL A 99 -20.79 1.53 -5.22
N PHE A 100 -21.03 1.43 -6.53
CA PHE A 100 -22.36 1.46 -7.16
C PHE A 100 -23.08 0.11 -7.10
N GLN A 101 -22.41 -0.94 -6.63
CA GLN A 101 -22.97 -2.29 -6.51
C GLN A 101 -23.61 -2.52 -5.13
N PRO A 102 -24.44 -3.58 -4.99
CA PRO A 102 -24.96 -4.02 -3.71
C PRO A 102 -23.88 -4.17 -2.63
N ALA A 103 -24.23 -3.85 -1.38
CA ALA A 103 -23.28 -3.86 -0.26
C ALA A 103 -22.57 -5.21 -0.10
N LYS A 104 -23.23 -6.34 -0.41
CA LYS A 104 -22.61 -7.67 -0.38
C LYS A 104 -21.40 -7.77 -1.32
N ILE A 105 -21.53 -7.28 -2.56
CA ILE A 105 -20.45 -7.30 -3.56
C ILE A 105 -19.33 -6.35 -3.14
N TRP A 106 -19.69 -5.15 -2.65
CA TRP A 106 -18.72 -4.18 -2.14
C TRP A 106 -17.89 -4.73 -0.98
N ILE A 107 -18.52 -5.38 0.01
CA ILE A 107 -17.84 -6.00 1.17
C ILE A 107 -16.97 -7.16 0.70
N LEU A 108 -17.48 -8.02 -0.19
CA LEU A 108 -16.72 -9.18 -0.69
C LEU A 108 -15.45 -8.73 -1.40
N TYR A 109 -15.55 -7.73 -2.28
CA TYR A 109 -14.39 -7.27 -3.03
C TYR A 109 -13.43 -6.45 -2.17
N ASN A 110 -13.89 -5.33 -1.59
CA ASN A 110 -13.03 -4.41 -0.86
C ASN A 110 -12.61 -4.96 0.52
N GLY A 111 -13.38 -5.89 1.08
CA GLY A 111 -13.13 -6.50 2.38
C GLY A 111 -12.38 -7.83 2.33
N CYS A 112 -12.29 -8.51 1.17
CA CYS A 112 -11.63 -9.81 1.05
C CYS A 112 -10.77 -9.93 -0.21
N ILE A 113 -11.38 -9.89 -1.41
CA ILE A 113 -10.69 -10.17 -2.68
C ILE A 113 -9.50 -9.22 -2.90
N SER A 114 -9.69 -7.93 -2.63
CA SER A 114 -8.63 -6.93 -2.77
C SER A 114 -7.41 -7.26 -1.92
N TYR A 115 -7.60 -7.69 -0.67
CA TYR A 115 -6.52 -8.06 0.23
C TYR A 115 -5.82 -9.35 -0.20
N ILE A 116 -6.58 -10.35 -0.68
CA ILE A 116 -5.99 -11.57 -1.24
C ILE A 116 -5.13 -11.23 -2.45
N ALA A 117 -5.64 -10.39 -3.35
CA ALA A 117 -4.92 -9.98 -4.55
C ALA A 117 -3.62 -9.22 -4.21
N ILE A 118 -3.67 -8.30 -3.23
CA ILE A 118 -2.48 -7.61 -2.73
C ILE A 118 -1.49 -8.60 -2.12
N GLY A 119 -1.98 -9.55 -1.30
CA GLY A 119 -1.15 -10.58 -0.67
C GLY A 119 -0.48 -11.51 -1.68
N LEU A 120 -1.20 -11.89 -2.75
CA LEU A 120 -0.65 -12.68 -3.85
C LEU A 120 0.45 -11.91 -4.60
N LEU A 121 0.26 -10.62 -4.87
CA LEU A 121 1.27 -9.81 -5.53
C LEU A 121 2.53 -9.67 -4.66
N PHE A 122 2.37 -9.40 -3.36
CA PHE A 122 3.49 -9.39 -2.41
C PHE A 122 4.17 -10.76 -2.32
N GLY A 123 3.41 -11.84 -2.28
CA GLY A 123 3.94 -13.21 -2.23
C GLY A 123 4.77 -13.54 -3.48
N ALA A 124 4.24 -13.22 -4.67
CA ALA A 124 4.95 -13.37 -5.92
C ALA A 124 6.24 -12.55 -5.95
N GLU A 125 6.19 -11.28 -5.53
CA GLU A 125 7.39 -10.44 -5.41
C GLU A 125 8.43 -11.07 -4.47
N TYR A 126 7.99 -11.54 -3.30
CA TYR A 126 8.88 -12.13 -2.29
C TYR A 126 9.59 -13.39 -2.81
N ILE A 127 8.86 -14.27 -3.49
CA ILE A 127 9.44 -15.47 -4.13
C ILE A 127 10.50 -15.05 -5.16
N VAL A 128 10.20 -14.08 -6.02
CA VAL A 128 11.15 -13.60 -7.03
C VAL A 128 12.40 -13.00 -6.38
N ARG A 129 12.25 -12.25 -5.27
CA ARG A 129 13.39 -11.73 -4.50
C ARG A 129 14.26 -12.85 -3.89
N ILE A 130 13.65 -13.91 -3.37
CA ILE A 130 14.41 -15.07 -2.86
C ILE A 130 15.23 -15.72 -3.98
N ILE A 131 14.59 -16.00 -5.12
CA ILE A 131 15.25 -16.64 -6.27
C ILE A 131 16.43 -15.78 -6.76
N LEU A 132 16.23 -14.46 -6.82
CA LEU A 132 17.30 -13.52 -7.19
C LEU A 132 18.46 -13.57 -6.20
N ARG A 133 18.21 -13.53 -4.89
CA ARG A 133 19.26 -13.60 -3.87
C ARG A 133 20.09 -14.87 -3.98
N THR A 134 19.45 -16.04 -4.14
CA THR A 134 20.16 -17.32 -4.30
C THR A 134 21.01 -17.38 -5.56
N LYS A 135 20.62 -16.68 -6.63
CA LYS A 135 21.40 -16.62 -7.88
C LYS A 135 22.65 -15.75 -7.75
N TYR A 136 22.59 -14.69 -6.94
CA TYR A 136 23.72 -13.79 -6.67
C TYR A 136 24.67 -14.30 -5.58
N GLU A 137 24.22 -15.12 -4.63
CA GLU A 137 25.12 -15.76 -3.64
C GLU A 137 25.93 -16.94 -4.21
N LYS A 138 25.54 -17.47 -5.38
CA LYS A 138 26.19 -18.61 -6.03
C LYS A 138 27.07 -18.25 -7.24
N GLY A 139 27.21 -16.97 -7.57
CA GLY A 139 28.05 -16.47 -8.67
C GLY A 139 29.14 -15.55 -8.14
#